data_AF-A0A8X6MK86-F1
#
_entry.id   AF-A0A8X6MK86-F1
#
_cell.length_a   1.000
_cell.length_b   1.000
_cell.length_c   1.000
_cell.angle_alpha   90.00
_cell.angle_beta   90.00
_cell.angle_gamma   90.00
#
_symmetry.space_group_name_H-M   'P 1'
#
loop_
_entity.id
_entity.type
_entity.pdbx_description
1 polymer ?
#
loop_
_entity_poly.entity_id
_entity_poly.type
_entity_poly.pdbx_seq_one_letter_code
_entity_poly.pdbx_strand_id
1 'polypeptide(L)'
;MCHSDATWYQSLPTVLLGLRTTIHEDLKATSAELVFGENLRLPGDYLHDSKLASPFSFVQQLRSSFADQRHVLPSHHTKQKPFIFRDLAIYSSICPY
;
A
#
# COMPACT_ATOMS: atom_id res chain seq x y z
N MET A 1 11.82 28.47 -0.76
CA MET A 1 10.75 28.34 0.26
C MET A 1 11.28 28.95 1.54
N CYS A 2 10.82 30.14 1.92
CA CYS A 2 11.22 30.79 3.16
C CYS A 2 10.16 30.42 4.21
N HIS A 3 10.49 29.57 5.17
CA HIS A 3 9.60 29.22 6.27
C HIS A 3 9.68 30.33 7.32
N SER A 4 8.78 31.31 7.24
CA SER A 4 8.70 32.46 8.15
C SER A 4 8.06 32.13 9.50
N ASP A 5 7.65 30.87 9.72
CA ASP A 5 6.86 30.45 10.88
C ASP A 5 7.67 29.66 11.91
N ALA A 6 7.22 29.74 13.18
CA ALA A 6 7.82 29.10 14.34
C ALA A 6 7.90 27.54 14.28
N THR A 7 7.38 26.93 13.22
CA THR A 7 7.36 25.48 12.99
C THR A 7 8.44 24.97 12.03
N TRP A 8 9.51 25.74 11.79
CA TRP A 8 10.64 25.37 10.92
C TRP A 8 11.17 23.94 11.14
N TYR A 9 11.13 23.44 12.39
CA TYR A 9 11.53 22.09 12.75
C TYR A 9 10.72 20.99 12.04
N GLN A 10 9.51 21.27 11.58
CA GLN A 10 8.71 20.34 10.78
C GLN A 10 9.30 20.15 9.38
N SER A 11 9.93 21.18 8.81
CA SER A 11 10.62 21.12 7.51
C SER A 11 12.06 20.59 7.62
N LEU A 12 12.63 20.58 8.82
CA LEU A 12 14.03 20.22 9.07
C LEU A 12 14.41 18.82 8.54
N PRO A 13 13.61 17.75 8.75
CA PRO A 13 13.95 16.43 8.19
C PRO A 13 14.08 16.46 6.67
N THR A 14 13.20 17.20 5.98
CA THR A 14 13.20 17.34 4.52
C THR A 14 14.40 18.14 4.02
N VAL A 15 14.76 19.23 4.70
CA VAL A 15 15.94 20.04 4.36
C VAL A 15 17.23 19.24 4.52
N LEU A 16 17.38 18.54 5.66
CA LEU A 16 18.56 17.69 5.91
C LEU A 16 18.64 16.52 4.94
N LEU A 17 17.50 15.95 4.55
CA LEU A 17 17.44 14.92 3.52
C LEU A 17 17.95 15.47 2.18
N GLY A 18 17.46 16.63 1.76
CA GLY A 18 17.93 17.30 0.55
C GLY A 18 19.44 17.53 0.57
N LEU A 19 19.97 18.08 1.66
CA LEU A 19 21.43 18.29 1.81
C LEU A 19 22.25 17.00 1.72
N ARG A 20 21.69 15.86 2.16
CA ARG A 20 22.38 14.56 2.09
C ARG A 20 22.37 13.97 0.68
N THR A 21 21.31 14.21 -0.10
CA THR A 21 21.13 13.62 -1.44
C THR A 21 21.52 14.55 -2.58
N THR A 22 21.77 15.85 -2.32
CA THR A 22 22.28 16.78 -3.33
C THR A 22 23.72 16.46 -3.71
N ILE A 23 24.00 16.43 -5.01
CA ILE A 23 25.35 16.28 -5.55
C ILE A 23 26.13 17.55 -5.27
N HIS A 24 27.31 17.40 -4.66
CA HIS A 24 28.26 18.49 -4.51
C HIS A 24 29.15 18.55 -5.76
N GLU A 25 29.10 19.65 -6.52
CA GLU A 25 29.74 19.76 -7.85
C GLU A 25 31.24 19.49 -7.84
N ASP A 26 31.97 20.06 -6.87
CA ASP A 26 33.43 19.88 -6.77
C ASP A 26 33.84 18.43 -6.49
N LEU A 27 33.01 17.71 -5.72
CA LEU A 27 33.28 16.34 -5.27
C LEU A 27 32.68 15.31 -6.23
N LYS A 28 31.74 15.74 -7.10
CA LYS A 28 30.90 14.88 -7.95
C LYS A 28 30.24 13.73 -7.19
N ALA A 29 29.93 13.96 -5.91
CA ALA A 29 29.35 12.99 -5.00
C ALA A 29 28.37 13.68 -4.06
N THR A 30 27.42 12.92 -3.53
CA THR A 30 26.51 13.35 -2.47
C THR A 30 27.11 13.10 -1.09
N SER A 31 26.65 13.83 -0.07
CA SER A 31 27.10 13.57 1.31
C SER A 31 26.72 12.17 1.79
N ALA A 32 25.57 11.64 1.34
CA ALA A 32 25.17 10.26 1.65
C ALA A 32 26.14 9.24 1.04
N GLU A 33 26.56 9.42 -0.22
CA GLU A 33 27.53 8.52 -0.87
C GLU A 33 28.88 8.51 -0.15
N LEU A 34 29.35 9.65 0.34
CA LEU A 34 30.64 9.73 1.05
C LEU A 34 30.61 9.04 2.43
N VAL A 35 29.45 9.03 3.09
CA VAL A 35 29.31 8.48 4.45
C VAL A 35 28.91 7.01 4.41
N PHE A 36 27.99 6.64 3.51
CA PHE A 36 27.40 5.30 3.44
C PHE A 36 27.95 4.46 2.28
N GLY A 37 28.72 5.05 1.36
CA GLY A 37 29.24 4.38 0.18
C GLY A 37 28.21 4.23 -0.95
N GLU A 38 26.98 4.69 -0.75
CA GLU A 38 25.89 4.60 -1.73
C GLU A 38 24.95 5.80 -1.65
N ASN A 39 24.19 6.05 -2.72
CA ASN A 39 23.19 7.09 -2.74
C ASN A 39 21.96 6.67 -1.92
N LEU A 40 21.34 7.65 -1.24
CA LEU A 40 20.18 7.36 -0.40
C LEU A 40 18.95 7.15 -1.28
N ARG A 41 18.33 5.97 -1.19
CA ARG A 41 17.10 5.67 -1.92
C ARG A 41 15.91 6.39 -1.29
N LEU A 42 15.32 7.34 -2.00
CA LEU A 42 14.21 8.15 -1.53
C LEU A 42 12.88 7.38 -1.64
N PRO A 43 11.86 7.68 -0.81
CA PRO A 43 10.53 7.07 -0.96
C PRO A 43 9.96 7.18 -2.38
N GLY A 44 10.27 8.26 -3.10
CA GLY A 44 9.90 8.44 -4.51
C GLY A 44 10.57 7.46 -5.46
N ASP A 45 11.79 6.99 -5.16
CA ASP A 45 12.53 6.06 -6.01
C ASP A 45 11.97 4.62 -5.95
N TYR A 46 11.17 4.32 -4.93
CA TYR A 46 10.46 3.04 -4.82
C TYR A 46 9.13 3.07 -5.59
N LEU A 47 8.60 4.25 -5.84
CA LEU A 47 7.41 4.43 -6.66
C LEU A 47 7.84 4.27 -8.12
N HIS A 48 7.49 3.14 -8.71
CA HIS A 48 7.63 3.00 -10.14
C HIS A 48 6.61 3.91 -10.81
N ASP A 49 7.00 4.53 -11.93
CA ASP A 49 6.06 5.10 -12.90
C ASP A 49 5.20 3.96 -13.43
N SER A 50 4.18 3.58 -12.65
CA SER A 50 3.08 2.84 -13.20
C SER A 50 2.47 3.79 -14.21
N LYS A 51 2.61 3.46 -15.51
CA LYS A 51 1.70 4.01 -16.52
C LYS A 51 0.33 3.95 -15.87
N LEU A 52 -0.28 5.11 -15.63
CA LEU A 52 -1.59 5.24 -15.02
C LEU A 52 -2.53 4.41 -15.89
N ALA A 53 -2.68 3.13 -15.55
CA ALA A 53 -3.70 2.29 -16.13
C ALA A 53 -4.98 3.04 -15.82
N SER A 54 -5.82 3.25 -16.83
CA SER A 54 -7.12 3.85 -16.59
C SER A 54 -7.73 3.14 -15.37
N PRO A 55 -8.33 3.87 -14.41
CA PRO A 55 -8.87 3.26 -13.20
C PRO A 55 -9.78 2.06 -13.53
N PHE A 56 -10.47 2.13 -14.67
CA PHE A 56 -11.25 1.04 -15.24
C PHE A 56 -10.41 -0.21 -15.58
N SER A 57 -9.36 -0.07 -16.39
CA SER A 57 -8.47 -1.19 -16.73
C SER A 57 -7.79 -1.82 -15.51
N PHE A 58 -7.44 -1.00 -14.51
CA PHE A 58 -6.86 -1.49 -13.26
C PHE A 58 -7.87 -2.34 -12.48
N VAL A 59 -9.10 -1.85 -12.30
CA VAL A 59 -10.17 -2.61 -11.62
C VAL A 59 -10.51 -3.89 -12.37
N GLN A 60 -10.53 -3.86 -13.71
CA GLN A 60 -10.76 -5.06 -14.52
C GLN A 60 -9.67 -6.10 -14.30
N GLN A 61 -8.39 -5.68 -14.35
CA GLN A 61 -7.25 -6.57 -14.12
C GLN A 61 -7.27 -7.14 -12.69
N LEU A 62 -7.58 -6.30 -11.70
CA LEU A 62 -7.72 -6.72 -10.31
C LEU A 62 -8.81 -7.80 -10.17
N ARG A 63 -10.00 -7.56 -10.72
CA ARG A 63 -11.10 -8.54 -10.69
C ARG A 63 -10.74 -9.85 -11.36
N SER A 64 -10.04 -9.82 -12.49
CA SER A 64 -9.55 -11.03 -13.16
C SER A 64 -8.57 -11.80 -12.27
N SER A 65 -7.60 -11.12 -11.65
CA SER A 65 -6.65 -11.77 -10.74
C SER A 65 -7.33 -12.40 -9.52
N PHE A 66 -8.30 -11.71 -8.90
CA PHE A 66 -9.06 -12.26 -7.78
C PHE A 66 -9.99 -13.42 -8.21
N ALA A 67 -10.49 -13.42 -9.44
CA ALA A 67 -11.27 -14.53 -9.97
C ALA A 67 -10.41 -15.78 -10.22
N ASP A 68 -9.17 -15.60 -10.69
CA ASP A 68 -8.21 -16.70 -10.89
C ASP A 68 -7.71 -17.29 -9.56
N GLN A 69 -7.66 -16.47 -8.50
CA GLN A 69 -7.39 -16.95 -7.14
C GLN A 69 -8.61 -17.71 -6.59
N ARG A 70 -8.77 -18.97 -6.98
CA ARG A 70 -9.77 -19.87 -6.37
C ARG A 70 -9.57 -19.91 -4.86
N HIS A 71 -10.61 -19.52 -4.12
CA HIS A 71 -10.69 -19.77 -2.69
C HIS A 71 -10.56 -21.27 -2.46
N VAL A 72 -9.54 -21.69 -1.71
CA VAL A 72 -9.51 -23.04 -1.15
C VAL A 72 -10.74 -23.14 -0.25
N LEU A 73 -11.64 -24.07 -0.56
CA LEU A 73 -12.78 -24.34 0.31
C LEU A 73 -12.25 -24.55 1.73
N PRO A 74 -12.73 -23.81 2.75
CA PRO A 74 -12.33 -24.09 4.11
C PRO A 74 -12.63 -25.56 4.38
N SER A 75 -11.60 -26.31 4.77
CA SER A 75 -11.74 -27.72 5.07
C SER A 75 -12.71 -27.84 6.24
N HIS A 76 -13.96 -28.19 5.94
CA HIS A 76 -15.01 -28.28 6.93
C HIS A 76 -14.85 -29.61 7.69
N HIS A 77 -13.95 -29.62 8.67
CA HIS A 77 -13.74 -30.78 9.53
C HIS A 77 -14.87 -31.00 10.54
N THR A 78 -15.89 -30.14 10.56
CA THR A 78 -17.00 -30.23 11.52
C THR A 78 -18.19 -30.95 10.87
N LYS A 79 -18.71 -32.00 11.52
CA LYS A 79 -20.00 -32.62 11.14
C LYS A 79 -21.16 -32.02 11.95
N GLN A 80 -21.05 -30.77 12.37
CA GLN A 80 -22.05 -30.20 13.27
C GLN A 80 -23.24 -29.68 12.47
N LYS A 81 -24.42 -30.23 12.79
CA LYS A 81 -25.70 -29.65 12.35
C LYS A 81 -25.77 -28.22 12.90
N PRO A 82 -26.04 -27.20 12.07
CA PRO A 82 -26.24 -25.86 12.59
C PRO A 82 -27.38 -25.90 13.61
N PHE A 83 -27.13 -25.40 14.81
CA PHE A 83 -28.16 -25.23 15.81
C PHE A 83 -29.02 -24.04 15.39
N ILE A 84 -30.20 -24.33 14.83
CA ILE A 84 -31.17 -23.32 14.41
C ILE A 84 -32.15 -23.13 15.56
N PHE A 85 -32.20 -21.91 16.09
CA PHE A 85 -33.17 -21.53 17.12
C PHE A 85 -34.59 -21.65 16.55
N ARG A 86 -35.56 -22.12 17.35
CA ARG A 86 -36.88 -22.55 16.87
C ARG A 86 -37.62 -21.46 16.10
N ASP A 87 -37.48 -20.21 16.52
CA ASP A 87 -38.10 -19.05 15.85
C ASP A 87 -37.43 -18.68 14.52
N LEU A 88 -36.15 -19.02 14.35
CA LEU A 88 -35.41 -18.78 13.10
C LEU A 88 -35.79 -19.79 12.01
N ALA A 89 -36.18 -21.01 12.41
CA ALA A 89 -36.63 -22.05 11.48
C ALA A 89 -37.92 -21.67 10.75
N ILE A 90 -38.80 -20.90 11.40
CA ILE A 90 -40.10 -20.47 10.87
C ILE A 90 -39.92 -19.44 9.73
N TYR A 91 -38.90 -18.58 9.84
CA TYR A 91 -38.59 -17.58 8.82
C TYR A 91 -37.88 -18.16 7.58
N SER A 92 -37.13 -19.26 7.74
CA SER A 92 -36.51 -19.96 6.59
C SER A 92 -37.54 -20.56 5.63
N SER A 93 -38.75 -20.86 6.10
CA SER A 93 -39.87 -21.36 5.29
C SER A 93 -40.66 -20.25 4.57
N ILE A 94 -40.35 -18.97 4.78
CA ILE A 94 -41.12 -17.83 4.27
C ILE A 94 -40.46 -17.14 3.05
N CYS A 95 -39.27 -17.56 2.64
CA CYS A 95 -38.70 -17.15 1.35
C CYS A 95 -38.76 -18.32 0.35
N PRO A 96 -39.81 -18.40 -0.49
CA PRO A 96 -39.72 -19.17 -1.71
C PRO A 96 -38.79 -18.43 -2.68
N TYR A 97 -37.92 -19.19 -3.35
CA TYR A 97 -37.42 -18.80 -4.67
C TYR A 97 -38.60 -18.62 -5.63
#